data_AF-A0A438N8F0-F1
#
_entry.id   AF-A0A438N8F0-F1
#
_cell.length_a   1.000
_cell.length_b   1.000
_cell.length_c   1.000
_cell.angle_alpha   90.00
_cell.angle_beta   90.00
_cell.angle_gamma   90.00
#
_symmetry.space_group_name_H-M   'P 1'
#
loop_
_entity.id
_entity.type
_entity.pdbx_description
1 polymer ?
#
loop_
_entity_poly.entity_id
_entity_poly.type
_entity_poly.pdbx_seq_one_letter_code
_entity_poly.pdbx_strand_id
1 'polypeptide(L)'
;MIRAHTLNLDPELWENPEKFDGLRFEKLRLMPGNALKYQHATTGVDNINFGHGVWACPGRHFASSQMKVVLAYLLRHYDAKLEDGDKKKSRQQHFGLAIVPDTESRVLLKCRDEDR
;
A
#
# COMPACT_ATOMS: atom_id res chain seq x y z
N MET A 1 -6.87 -9.66 -18.67
CA MET A 1 -6.47 -9.35 -17.28
C MET A 1 -6.92 -7.94 -16.95
N ILE A 2 -7.71 -7.74 -15.90
CA ILE A 2 -8.25 -6.42 -15.52
C ILE A 2 -7.17 -5.67 -14.72
N ARG A 3 -6.90 -4.41 -15.07
CA ARG A 3 -5.90 -3.58 -14.37
C ARG A 3 -6.51 -3.00 -13.09
N ALA A 4 -5.94 -3.37 -11.94
CA ALA A 4 -6.37 -2.83 -10.64
C ALA A 4 -6.19 -1.31 -10.53
N HIS A 5 -5.23 -0.74 -11.26
CA HIS A 5 -4.91 0.69 -11.22
C HIS A 5 -6.11 1.60 -11.49
N THR A 6 -7.00 1.23 -12.43
CA THR A 6 -8.18 2.04 -12.76
C THR A 6 -9.17 2.08 -11.60
N LEU A 7 -9.40 0.94 -10.92
CA LEU A 7 -10.27 0.89 -9.74
C LEU A 7 -9.66 1.61 -8.55
N ASN A 8 -8.33 1.49 -8.36
CA ASN A 8 -7.62 2.18 -7.28
C ASN A 8 -7.65 3.71 -7.42
N LEU A 9 -7.80 4.22 -8.66
CA LEU A 9 -7.89 5.65 -8.95
C LEU A 9 -9.30 6.16 -9.26
N ASP A 10 -10.32 5.32 -9.11
CA ASP A 10 -11.69 5.69 -9.43
C ASP A 10 -12.27 6.67 -8.37
N PRO A 11 -12.65 7.90 -8.76
CA PRO A 11 -13.24 8.87 -7.84
C PRO A 11 -14.65 8.51 -7.39
N GLU A 12 -15.36 7.60 -8.08
CA GLU A 12 -16.66 7.08 -7.63
C GLU A 12 -16.50 6.08 -6.47
N LEU A 13 -15.36 5.39 -6.40
CA LEU A 13 -15.06 4.43 -5.33
C LEU A 13 -14.33 5.08 -4.16
N TRP A 14 -13.37 5.96 -4.43
CA TRP A 14 -12.49 6.52 -3.41
C TRP A 14 -12.48 8.04 -3.43
N GLU A 15 -12.63 8.65 -2.25
CA GLU A 15 -12.47 10.09 -2.11
C GLU A 15 -11.01 10.50 -2.35
N ASN A 16 -10.81 11.48 -3.24
CA ASN A 16 -9.50 12.04 -3.60
C ASN A 16 -8.46 10.94 -3.92
N PRO A 17 -8.70 10.07 -4.93
CA PRO A 17 -7.93 8.83 -5.12
C PRO A 17 -6.44 9.07 -5.38
N GLU A 18 -6.12 10.18 -6.07
CA GLU A 18 -4.78 10.66 -6.40
C GLU A 18 -3.96 11.10 -5.17
N LYS A 19 -4.62 11.36 -4.03
CA LYS A 19 -3.94 11.73 -2.77
C LYS A 19 -3.71 10.50 -1.91
N PHE A 20 -2.49 10.38 -1.40
CA PHE A 20 -2.18 9.38 -0.39
C PHE A 20 -2.80 9.77 0.96
N ASP A 21 -3.84 9.04 1.38
CA ASP A 21 -4.39 9.09 2.73
C ASP A 21 -4.16 7.74 3.40
N GLY A 22 -3.16 7.68 4.29
CA GLY A 22 -2.79 6.47 5.03
C GLY A 22 -3.88 5.93 5.95
N LEU A 23 -4.91 6.73 6.25
CA LEU A 23 -6.03 6.37 7.13
C LEU A 23 -7.35 6.14 6.36
N ARG A 24 -7.37 6.29 5.03
CA ARG A 24 -8.59 6.12 4.20
C ARG A 24 -9.36 4.84 4.55
N PHE A 25 -8.69 3.71 4.51
CA PHE A 25 -9.30 2.39 4.75
C PHE A 25 -9.52 2.06 6.23
N GLU A 26 -8.94 2.84 7.15
CA GLU A 26 -9.29 2.75 8.56
C GLU A 26 -10.64 3.44 8.81
N LYS A 27 -10.81 4.67 8.33
CA LYS A 27 -12.08 5.41 8.38
C LYS A 27 -13.25 4.61 7.77
N LEU A 28 -13.04 3.97 6.62
CA LEU A 28 -14.07 3.15 5.97
C LEU A 28 -14.45 1.90 6.78
N ARG A 29 -13.51 1.30 7.53
CA ARG A 29 -13.79 0.14 8.39
C ARG A 29 -14.57 0.50 9.65
N LEU A 30 -14.44 1.73 10.12
CA LEU A 30 -15.19 2.23 11.28
C LEU A 30 -16.68 2.47 10.94
N MET A 31 -17.04 2.55 9.65
CA MET A 31 -18.44 2.68 9.25
C MET A 31 -19.23 1.38 9.51
N PRO A 32 -20.50 1.48 9.94
CA PRO A 32 -21.36 0.31 10.14
C PRO A 32 -21.43 -0.59 8.91
N GLY A 33 -21.32 -1.91 9.11
CA GLY A 33 -21.38 -2.90 8.02
C GLY A 33 -20.03 -3.20 7.34
N ASN A 34 -18.96 -2.49 7.68
CA ASN A 34 -17.65 -2.64 7.05
C ASN A 34 -16.60 -3.36 7.90
N ALA A 35 -16.99 -3.98 9.03
CA ALA A 35 -16.06 -4.59 9.98
C ALA A 35 -15.11 -5.64 9.36
N LEU A 36 -15.58 -6.38 8.35
CA LEU A 36 -14.79 -7.40 7.64
C LEU A 36 -14.26 -6.92 6.28
N LYS A 37 -14.53 -5.67 5.89
CA LYS A 37 -14.08 -5.07 4.62
C LYS A 37 -12.79 -4.29 4.78
N TYR A 38 -12.19 -3.91 3.65
CA TYR A 38 -11.01 -3.02 3.54
C TYR A 38 -9.78 -3.41 4.38
N GLN A 39 -9.65 -4.69 4.76
CA GLN A 39 -8.37 -5.17 5.26
C GLN A 39 -7.42 -5.32 4.08
N HIS A 40 -6.12 -5.22 4.33
CA HIS A 40 -5.11 -5.29 3.26
C HIS A 40 -5.23 -6.55 2.39
N ALA A 41 -5.62 -7.69 2.98
CA ALA A 41 -5.82 -8.96 2.28
C ALA A 41 -7.27 -9.19 1.79
N THR A 42 -8.20 -8.28 2.05
CA THR A 42 -9.57 -8.36 1.55
C THR A 42 -9.56 -8.11 0.04
N THR A 43 -10.29 -8.93 -0.71
CA THR A 43 -10.53 -8.71 -2.15
C THR A 43 -12.01 -8.48 -2.40
N GLY A 44 -12.32 -7.75 -3.46
CA GLY A 44 -13.69 -7.39 -3.82
C GLY A 44 -13.78 -6.96 -5.28
N VAL A 45 -15.00 -6.72 -5.76
CA VAL A 45 -15.23 -6.12 -7.08
C VAL A 45 -14.64 -4.71 -7.19
N ASP A 46 -14.51 -4.03 -6.05
CA ASP A 46 -13.92 -2.72 -5.83
C ASP A 46 -12.41 -2.79 -5.52
N ASN A 47 -11.87 -3.96 -5.19
CA ASN A 47 -10.45 -4.14 -4.85
C ASN A 47 -9.90 -5.49 -5.35
N ILE A 48 -9.26 -5.45 -6.51
CA ILE A 48 -8.71 -6.62 -7.20
C ILE A 48 -7.17 -6.66 -7.15
N ASN A 49 -6.52 -5.97 -6.21
CA ASN A 49 -5.05 -5.93 -6.10
C ASN A 49 -4.42 -7.32 -5.91
N PHE A 50 -5.16 -8.25 -5.30
CA PHE A 50 -4.79 -9.67 -5.18
C PHE A 50 -5.66 -10.57 -6.08
N GLY A 51 -6.32 -10.06 -7.11
CA GLY A 51 -7.40 -10.78 -7.82
C GLY A 51 -8.66 -10.94 -6.96
N HIS A 52 -9.67 -11.66 -7.44
CA HIS A 52 -10.93 -11.88 -6.71
C HIS A 52 -11.59 -13.22 -7.08
N GLY A 53 -12.45 -13.72 -6.20
CA GLY A 53 -13.11 -15.03 -6.35
C GLY A 53 -12.11 -16.19 -6.43
N VAL A 54 -12.32 -17.11 -7.36
CA VAL A 54 -11.45 -18.28 -7.58
C VAL A 54 -10.04 -17.91 -8.06
N TRP A 55 -9.86 -16.69 -8.57
CA TRP A 55 -8.58 -16.15 -9.03
C TRP A 55 -7.90 -15.26 -7.98
N ALA A 56 -8.40 -15.23 -6.75
CA ALA A 56 -7.74 -14.51 -5.67
C ALA A 56 -6.40 -15.19 -5.32
N CYS A 57 -5.37 -14.37 -5.16
CA CYS A 57 -4.04 -14.81 -4.77
C CYS A 57 -4.11 -15.59 -3.43
N PRO A 58 -3.68 -16.86 -3.41
CA PRO A 58 -3.69 -17.65 -2.18
C PRO A 58 -2.69 -17.11 -1.15
N GLY A 59 -1.61 -16.46 -1.61
CA GLY A 59 -0.56 -15.89 -0.76
C GLY A 59 -0.88 -14.54 -0.12
N ARG A 60 -2.03 -13.91 -0.39
CA ARG A 60 -2.35 -12.54 0.05
C ARG A 60 -2.29 -12.33 1.56
N HIS A 61 -2.66 -13.34 2.35
CA HIS A 61 -2.62 -13.27 3.82
C HIS A 61 -1.18 -13.30 4.33
N PHE A 62 -0.36 -14.18 3.75
CA PHE A 62 1.06 -14.26 4.07
C PHE A 62 1.78 -12.95 3.69
N ALA A 63 1.57 -12.46 2.46
CA ALA A 63 2.13 -11.19 2.01
C ALA A 63 1.70 -10.02 2.91
N SER A 64 0.41 -9.95 3.28
CA SER A 64 -0.08 -8.91 4.21
C SER A 64 0.63 -8.94 5.56
N SER A 65 0.79 -10.13 6.15
CA SER A 65 1.46 -10.29 7.44
C SER A 65 2.95 -9.95 7.34
N GLN A 66 3.63 -10.43 6.28
CA GLN A 66 5.04 -10.14 6.04
C GLN A 66 5.29 -8.64 5.89
N MET A 67 4.48 -7.95 5.07
CA MET A 67 4.60 -6.50 4.88
C MET A 67 4.41 -5.72 6.19
N LYS A 68 3.45 -6.12 7.03
CA LYS A 68 3.22 -5.49 8.34
C LYS A 68 4.40 -5.70 9.28
N VAL A 69 5.00 -6.90 9.32
CA VAL A 69 6.17 -7.19 10.15
C VAL A 69 7.37 -6.34 9.70
N VAL A 70 7.66 -6.30 8.40
CA VAL A 70 8.75 -5.48 7.85
C VAL A 70 8.51 -4.00 8.16
N LEU A 71 7.30 -3.50 7.93
CA LEU A 71 6.97 -2.10 8.21
C LEU A 71 7.10 -1.76 9.71
N ALA A 72 6.60 -2.63 10.59
CA ALA A 72 6.71 -2.44 12.03
C ALA A 72 8.18 -2.40 12.49
N TYR A 73 9.03 -3.28 11.92
CA TYR A 73 10.46 -3.27 12.19
C TYR A 73 11.11 -1.96 11.73
N LEU A 74 10.87 -1.54 10.48
CA LEU A 74 11.39 -0.28 9.95
C LEU A 74 10.95 0.92 10.80
N LEU A 75 9.67 0.99 11.15
CA LEU A 75 9.12 2.08 11.96
C LEU A 75 9.65 2.09 13.40
N ARG A 76 10.04 0.94 13.95
CA ARG A 76 10.58 0.85 15.32
C ARG A 76 12.06 1.20 15.36
N HIS A 77 12.84 0.72 14.40
CA HIS A 77 14.31 0.72 14.45
C HIS A 77 14.97 1.80 13.60
N TYR A 78 14.25 2.46 12.70
CA TYR A 78 14.85 3.44 11.78
C TYR A 78 14.09 4.76 11.72
N ASP A 79 14.85 5.83 11.56
CA ASP A 79 14.36 7.07 10.97
C ASP A 79 14.65 7.05 9.46
N ALA A 80 13.65 7.41 8.66
CA ALA A 80 13.74 7.41 7.21
C ALA A 80 13.52 8.82 6.65
N LYS A 81 14.30 9.20 5.64
CA LYS A 81 14.07 10.41 4.83
C LYS A 81 14.43 10.17 3.37
N LEU A 82 13.78 10.89 2.47
CA LEU A 82 14.21 10.94 1.06
C LEU A 82 15.45 11.84 0.94
N GLU A 83 16.45 11.40 0.18
CA GLU A 83 17.69 12.18 -0.06
C GLU A 83 17.37 13.54 -0.69
N ASP A 84 16.49 13.55 -1.69
CA ASP A 84 16.05 14.77 -2.40
C ASP A 84 14.87 15.49 -1.71
N GLY A 85 14.42 15.00 -0.55
CA GLY A 85 13.15 15.42 0.07
C GLY A 85 11.94 15.14 -0.84
N ASP A 86 10.90 15.98 -0.73
CA ASP A 86 9.65 15.83 -1.51
C ASP A 86 9.72 16.47 -2.91
N LYS A 87 10.90 16.90 -3.34
CA LYS A 87 11.06 17.70 -4.58
C LYS A 87 10.79 16.90 -5.85
N LYS A 88 10.89 15.57 -5.79
CA LYS A 88 10.68 14.68 -6.92
C LYS A 88 9.59 13.66 -6.57
N LYS A 89 8.40 13.81 -7.14
CA LYS A 89 7.40 12.72 -7.10
C LYS A 89 8.01 11.50 -7.79
N SER A 90 8.07 10.38 -7.08
CA SER A 90 8.49 9.10 -7.64
C SER A 90 7.65 8.80 -8.88
N ARG A 91 8.29 8.54 -10.01
CA ARG A 91 7.60 8.13 -11.23
C ARG A 91 7.35 6.63 -11.14
N GLN A 92 6.08 6.24 -11.27
CA GLN A 92 5.72 4.83 -11.40
C GLN A 92 6.36 4.28 -12.67
N GLN A 93 7.13 3.21 -12.52
CA GLN A 93 7.70 2.47 -13.64
C GLN A 93 6.91 1.16 -13.78
N HIS A 94 6.59 0.79 -15.02
CA HIS A 94 5.88 -0.44 -15.31
C HIS A 94 6.85 -1.50 -15.82
N PHE A 95 6.99 -2.59 -15.07
CA PHE A 95 7.79 -3.75 -15.46
C PHE A 95 6.87 -4.98 -15.57
N GLY A 96 6.36 -5.21 -16.78
CA GLY A 96 5.33 -6.21 -17.02
C GLY A 96 4.05 -5.90 -16.23
N LEU A 97 3.71 -6.78 -15.28
CA LEU A 97 2.57 -6.60 -14.37
C LEU A 97 2.93 -5.86 -13.07
N ALA A 98 4.21 -5.65 -12.79
CA ALA A 98 4.67 -4.95 -11.60
C ALA A 98 4.68 -3.44 -11.85
N ILE A 99 4.19 -2.69 -10.86
CA ILE A 99 4.42 -1.25 -10.76
C ILE A 99 5.53 -1.08 -9.73
N VAL A 100 6.67 -0.57 -10.15
CA VAL A 100 7.84 -0.35 -9.29
C VAL A 100 8.07 1.16 -9.14
N PRO A 101 8.59 1.60 -7.98
CA PRO A 101 8.92 3.01 -7.78
C PRO A 101 10.09 3.44 -8.68
N ASP A 102 10.38 4.74 -8.70
CA ASP A 102 11.62 5.28 -9.23
C ASP A 102 12.82 4.62 -8.54
N THR A 103 13.60 3.86 -9.30
CA THR A 103 14.76 3.10 -8.83
C THR A 103 15.98 3.96 -8.55
N GLU A 104 15.98 5.20 -9.04
CA GLU A 104 17.05 6.17 -8.79
C GLU A 104 16.82 6.96 -7.50
N SER A 105 15.58 6.95 -6.97
CA SER A 105 15.25 7.65 -5.72
C SER A 105 15.88 6.94 -4.52
N ARG A 106 16.62 7.68 -3.71
CA ARG A 106 17.29 7.15 -2.53
C ARG A 106 16.54 7.47 -1.24
N VAL A 107 16.35 6.43 -0.42
CA VAL A 107 15.83 6.55 0.95
C VAL A 107 16.99 6.37 1.91
N LEU A 108 17.25 7.39 2.71
CA LEU A 108 18.28 7.38 3.74
C LEU A 108 17.67 6.81 5.03
N LEU A 109 18.31 5.79 5.59
CA LEU A 109 17.91 5.15 6.84
C LEU A 109 18.96 5.41 7.91
N LYS A 110 18.52 5.91 9.06
CA LYS A 110 19.35 6.06 10.26
C LYS A 110 18.80 5.10 11.32
N CYS A 111 19.65 4.21 11.85
CA CYS A 111 19.29 3.40 13.01
C CYS A 111 18.96 4.30 14.19
N ARG A 112 17.90 3.98 14.92
CA ARG A 112 17.62 4.58 16.23
C ARG A 112 18.46 3.86 17.27
N ASP A 113 19.04 4.62 18.20
CA ASP A 113 19.84 4.05 19.29
C ASP A 113 18.95 3.11 20.14
N GLU A 114 19.48 1.93 20.46
CA GLU A 114 18.78 0.90 21.26
C GLU A 114 18.70 1.31 22.73
N ASP A 115 17.85 2.28 23.05
CA ASP A 115 17.40 2.58 24.43
C ASP A 115 15.86 2.57 24.51
N ARG A 116 15.25 1.46 24.04
CA ARG A 116 13.81 1.18 24.17
C ARG A 116 13.48 -0.27 24.46
#